data_AF-A0A351X694-F1
#
_entry.id   AF-A0A351X694-F1
#
_cell.length_a   1.000
_cell.length_b   1.000
_cell.length_c   1.000
_cell.angle_alpha   90.00
_cell.angle_beta   90.00
_cell.angle_gamma   90.00
#
_symmetry.space_group_name_H-M   'P 1'
#
loop_
_entity.id
_entity.type
_entity.pdbx_description
1 polymer ?
#
loop_
_entity_poly.entity_id
_entity_poly.type
_entity_poly.pdbx_seq_one_letter_code
_entity_poly.pdbx_strand_id
1 'polypeptide(L)'
;MVLLSVLAILALFLGGCTTWLEPLLNGEPAGVVTPTSAPTAEVNPGEPTMSPEPVAPIQGAVTIPIWLPPQFDPEGDTPAGDVLRARLDAFMEENPGVLLVTRVKAASGPG
;
A
#
# COMPACT_ATOMS: atom_id res chain seq x y z
N MET A 1 -16.17 -42.87 -20.91
CA MET A 1 -15.92 -41.60 -21.62
C MET A 1 -16.26 -40.39 -20.73
N VAL A 2 -17.51 -40.22 -20.29
CA VAL A 2 -17.99 -39.06 -19.51
C VAL A 2 -17.23 -38.83 -18.19
N LEU A 3 -16.93 -39.90 -17.43
CA LEU A 3 -16.18 -39.79 -16.18
C LEU A 3 -14.75 -39.27 -16.37
N LEU A 4 -14.07 -39.69 -17.45
CA LEU A 4 -12.73 -39.21 -17.78
C LEU A 4 -12.76 -37.73 -18.21
N SER A 5 -13.80 -37.34 -18.95
CA SER A 5 -14.00 -35.94 -19.36
C SER A 5 -14.27 -35.02 -18.17
N VAL A 6 -15.07 -35.46 -17.19
CA VAL A 6 -15.34 -34.69 -15.96
C VAL A 6 -14.07 -34.56 -15.11
N LEU A 7 -13.29 -35.63 -14.97
CA LEU A 7 -12.03 -35.60 -14.23
C LEU A 7 -10.99 -34.67 -14.88
N ALA A 8 -10.93 -34.66 -16.23
CA ALA A 8 -10.05 -33.77 -16.99
C ALA A 8 -10.46 -32.29 -16.85
N ILE A 9 -11.76 -31.98 -16.86
CA ILE A 9 -12.27 -30.62 -16.66
C ILE A 9 -11.97 -30.15 -15.24
N LEU A 10 -12.19 -31.00 -14.22
CA LEU A 10 -11.91 -30.66 -12.82
C LEU A 10 -10.42 -30.38 -12.58
N ALA A 11 -9.53 -31.17 -13.18
CA ALA A 11 -8.09 -30.96 -13.10
C ALA A 11 -7.65 -29.62 -13.74
N LEU A 12 -8.33 -29.19 -14.82
CA LEU A 12 -8.07 -27.91 -15.47
C LEU A 12 -8.44 -26.71 -14.58
N PHE A 13 -9.52 -26.82 -13.81
CA PHE A 13 -9.97 -25.76 -12.89
C PHE A 13 -9.08 -25.64 -11.64
N LEU A 14 -8.51 -26.73 -11.15
CA LEU A 14 -7.65 -26.72 -9.94
C LEU A 14 -6.20 -26.26 -10.21
N GLY A 15 -5.70 -26.41 -11.44
CA GLY A 15 -4.31 -26.08 -11.80
C GLY A 15 -4.03 -24.59 -12.03
N GLY A 16 -5.05 -23.73 -12.07
CA GLY A 16 -4.89 -22.30 -12.37
C GLY A 16 -4.38 -21.44 -11.22
N CYS A 17 -4.41 -21.94 -9.98
CA CYS A 17 -4.07 -21.12 -8.80
C CYS A 17 -2.56 -20.98 -8.55
N THR A 18 -1.72 -21.90 -9.04
CA THR A 18 -0.28 -21.88 -8.74
C THR A 18 0.54 -21.09 -9.76
N THR A 19 0.13 -21.07 -11.03
CA THR A 19 0.85 -20.38 -12.12
C THR A 19 0.83 -18.85 -12.00
N TRP A 20 -0.13 -18.29 -11.26
CA TRP A 20 -0.19 -16.84 -10.98
C TRP A 20 0.67 -16.43 -9.76
N LEU A 21 0.95 -17.35 -8.83
CA LEU A 21 1.71 -17.07 -7.60
C LEU A 21 3.23 -17.21 -7.75
N GLU A 22 3.71 -17.97 -8.73
CA GLU A 22 5.15 -18.24 -8.95
C GLU A 22 6.04 -16.98 -9.05
N PRO A 23 5.68 -15.91 -9.77
CA PRO A 23 6.54 -14.71 -9.86
C PRO A 23 6.56 -13.85 -8.58
N LEU A 24 5.64 -14.07 -7.63
CA LEU A 24 5.61 -13.38 -6.33
C LEU A 24 6.41 -14.13 -5.25
N LEU A 25 6.47 -15.46 -5.34
CA LEU A 25 7.19 -16.30 -4.36
C LEU A 25 8.66 -16.51 -4.73
N ASN A 26 8.98 -16.63 -6.02
CA ASN A 26 10.35 -16.74 -6.50
C ASN A 26 10.93 -15.34 -6.73
N GLY A 27 11.07 -14.59 -5.64
CA GLY A 27 11.73 -13.29 -5.64
C GLY A 27 13.10 -13.39 -6.30
N GLU A 28 13.15 -13.11 -7.60
CA GLU A 28 14.38 -12.87 -8.32
C GLU A 28 15.02 -11.66 -7.63
N PRO A 29 16.25 -11.79 -7.11
CA PRO A 29 16.91 -10.67 -6.47
C PRO A 29 16.96 -9.55 -7.50
N ALA A 30 16.35 -8.42 -7.16
CA ALA A 30 16.49 -7.18 -7.90
C ALA A 30 17.97 -7.04 -8.27
N GLY A 31 18.23 -7.00 -9.58
CA GLY A 31 19.57 -6.91 -10.11
C GLY A 31 20.35 -5.88 -9.30
N VAL A 32 21.50 -6.31 -8.79
CA VAL A 32 22.47 -5.44 -8.16
C VAL A 32 22.71 -4.29 -9.13
N VAL A 33 22.16 -3.12 -8.83
CA VAL A 33 22.59 -1.89 -9.46
C VAL A 33 23.99 -1.61 -8.94
N THR A 34 24.97 -2.05 -9.71
CA THR A 34 26.35 -1.59 -9.62
C THR A 34 26.31 -0.07 -9.51
N PRO A 35 27.01 0.56 -8.55
CA PRO A 35 27.04 2.01 -8.48
C PRO A 35 27.66 2.54 -9.78
N THR A 36 26.84 3.15 -10.64
CA THR A 36 27.31 4.00 -11.72
C THR A 36 28.07 5.15 -11.08
N SER A 37 29.38 5.23 -11.38
CA SER A 37 30.26 6.30 -10.97
C SER A 37 29.58 7.66 -11.17
N ALA A 38 29.48 8.40 -10.07
CA ALA A 38 29.04 9.77 -10.07
C ALA A 38 29.88 10.58 -11.07
N PRO A 39 29.28 11.45 -11.91
CA PRO A 39 30.05 12.53 -12.50
C PRO A 39 30.56 13.39 -11.33
N THR A 40 31.88 13.58 -11.28
CA THR A 40 32.47 14.62 -10.43
C THR A 40 31.78 15.92 -10.79
N ALA A 41 30.96 16.45 -9.87
CA ALA A 41 30.48 17.80 -9.98
C ALA A 41 31.68 18.69 -9.73
N GLU A 42 32.11 19.40 -10.78
CA GLU A 42 33.05 20.50 -10.64
C GLU A 42 32.39 21.53 -9.73
N VAL A 43 32.93 21.65 -8.51
CA VAL A 43 32.46 22.60 -7.50
C VAL A 43 32.71 23.99 -8.05
N ASN A 44 31.64 24.65 -8.53
CA ASN A 44 31.65 26.08 -8.75
C ASN A 44 31.57 26.77 -7.37
N PRO A 45 32.62 27.45 -6.89
CA PRO A 45 32.61 28.07 -5.57
C PRO A 45 31.83 29.39 -5.67
N GLY A 46 30.51 29.35 -5.47
CA GLY A 46 29.72 30.59 -5.54
C GLY A 46 28.26 30.54 -5.14
N GLU A 47 27.61 29.38 -5.07
CA GLU A 47 26.17 29.33 -4.76
C GLU A 47 25.94 28.89 -3.31
N PRO A 48 25.27 29.71 -2.47
CA PRO A 48 24.88 29.26 -1.14
C PRO A 48 23.82 28.17 -1.29
N THR A 49 24.23 26.92 -1.10
CA THR A 49 23.31 25.80 -0.87
C THR A 49 22.44 26.14 0.33
N MET A 50 21.19 26.56 0.10
CA MET A 50 20.18 26.57 1.15
C MET A 50 19.91 25.12 1.51
N SER A 51 20.56 24.65 2.57
CA SER A 51 20.18 23.41 3.24
C SER A 51 18.70 23.52 3.61
N PRO A 52 17.85 22.53 3.29
CA PRO A 52 16.49 22.53 3.81
C PRO A 52 16.58 22.57 5.34
N GLU A 53 15.90 23.57 5.91
CA GLU A 53 15.80 23.71 7.36
C GLU A 53 15.09 22.47 7.91
N PRO A 54 15.59 21.84 8.99
CA PRO A 54 14.90 20.71 9.60
C PRO A 54 13.47 21.12 9.95
N VAL A 55 12.48 20.51 9.31
CA VAL A 55 11.08 20.68 9.68
C VAL A 55 10.95 20.24 11.13
N ALA A 56 10.62 21.18 12.01
CA ALA A 56 10.43 20.86 13.41
C ALA A 56 9.38 19.73 13.53
N PRO A 57 9.64 18.68 14.32
CA PRO A 57 8.66 17.62 14.52
C PRO A 57 7.36 18.24 15.04
N ILE A 58 6.23 17.85 14.45
CA ILE A 58 4.90 18.28 14.92
C ILE A 58 4.79 17.86 16.38
N GLN A 59 4.73 18.85 17.28
CA GLN A 59 4.69 18.61 18.72
C GLN A 59 3.24 18.45 19.16
N GLY A 60 2.81 17.22 19.41
CA GLY A 60 1.47 16.89 19.92
C GLY A 60 0.74 15.83 19.09
N ALA A 61 -0.48 15.49 19.53
CA ALA A 61 -1.30 14.51 18.83
C ALA A 61 -1.79 15.06 17.48
N VAL A 62 -1.58 14.32 16.39
CA VAL A 62 -1.97 14.67 15.03
C VAL A 62 -3.27 13.94 14.69
N THR A 63 -4.33 14.68 14.38
CA THR A 63 -5.61 14.10 13.93
C THR A 63 -5.73 14.17 12.40
N ILE A 64 -5.95 13.04 11.74
CA ILE A 64 -6.05 12.94 10.28
C ILE A 64 -7.47 12.49 9.89
N PRO A 65 -8.26 13.35 9.22
CA PRO A 65 -9.55 12.95 8.68
C PRO A 65 -9.38 12.15 7.38
N ILE A 66 -10.03 11.00 7.28
CA ILE A 66 -10.00 10.13 6.09
C ILE A 66 -11.41 10.03 5.51
N TRP A 67 -11.56 10.44 4.25
CA TRP A 67 -12.82 10.29 3.53
C TRP A 67 -12.88 8.95 2.83
N LEU A 68 -13.95 8.21 3.09
CA LEU A 68 -14.14 6.86 2.59
C LEU A 68 -15.48 6.75 1.87
N PRO A 69 -15.57 5.99 0.77
CA PRO A 69 -16.85 5.62 0.21
C PRO A 69 -17.52 4.54 1.10
N PRO A 70 -18.83 4.29 0.98
CA PRO A 70 -19.58 3.51 1.97
C PRO A 70 -19.13 2.05 2.08
N GLN A 71 -18.63 1.45 0.99
CA GLN A 71 -18.16 0.07 1.00
C GLN A 71 -16.90 -0.14 1.87
N PHE A 72 -16.16 0.94 2.17
CA PHE A 72 -14.98 0.91 3.03
C PHE A 72 -15.25 1.51 4.41
N ASP A 73 -16.51 1.73 4.79
CA ASP A 73 -16.84 2.21 6.13
C ASP A 73 -16.32 1.22 7.18
N PRO A 74 -15.36 1.60 8.05
CA PRO A 74 -14.89 0.72 9.11
C PRO A 74 -15.93 0.55 10.21
N GLU A 75 -17.00 1.34 10.27
CA GLU A 75 -18.12 1.06 11.19
C GLU A 75 -19.24 0.28 10.49
N GLY A 76 -19.08 0.01 9.18
CA GLY A 76 -20.03 -0.75 8.39
C GLY A 76 -19.79 -2.26 8.44
N ASP A 77 -20.85 -3.03 8.17
CA ASP A 77 -20.81 -4.49 8.09
C ASP A 77 -20.37 -4.97 6.69
N THR A 78 -19.17 -4.56 6.25
CA THR A 78 -18.61 -5.02 4.97
C THR A 78 -17.24 -5.69 5.18
N PRO A 79 -16.91 -6.75 4.42
CA PRO A 79 -15.58 -7.38 4.51
C PRO A 79 -14.44 -6.40 4.22
N ALA A 80 -14.67 -5.41 3.36
CA ALA A 80 -13.68 -4.40 3.02
C ALA A 80 -13.50 -3.37 4.15
N GLY A 81 -14.58 -3.01 4.86
CA GLY A 81 -14.54 -2.17 6.05
C GLY A 81 -13.76 -2.83 7.19
N ASP A 82 -13.97 -4.14 7.40
CA ASP A 82 -13.25 -4.91 8.41
C ASP A 82 -11.74 -4.94 8.17
N VAL A 83 -11.32 -5.19 6.93
CA VAL A 83 -9.90 -5.17 6.55
C VAL A 83 -9.32 -3.77 6.73
N LEU A 84 -10.05 -2.72 6.36
CA LEU A 84 -9.58 -1.35 6.53
C LEU A 84 -9.44 -1.00 8.02
N ARG A 85 -10.44 -1.31 8.85
CA ARG A 85 -10.41 -1.08 10.30
C ARG A 85 -9.14 -1.66 10.92
N ALA A 86 -8.85 -2.93 10.64
CA ALA A 86 -7.65 -3.60 11.15
C ALA A 86 -6.35 -2.91 10.73
N ARG A 87 -6.29 -2.34 9.51
CA ARG A 87 -5.11 -1.59 9.03
C ARG A 87 -4.98 -0.23 9.68
N LEU A 88 -6.09 0.48 9.90
CA LEU A 88 -6.08 1.77 10.57
C LEU A 88 -5.67 1.62 12.04
N ASP A 89 -6.16 0.57 12.71
CA ASP A 89 -5.80 0.25 14.10
C ASP A 89 -4.32 -0.07 14.23
N ALA A 90 -3.79 -0.96 13.38
CA ALA A 90 -2.37 -1.30 13.36
C ALA A 90 -1.49 -0.07 13.12
N PHE A 91 -1.91 0.81 12.20
CA PHE A 91 -1.20 2.06 11.95
C PHE A 91 -1.18 2.98 13.18
N MET A 92 -2.31 3.13 13.90
CA MET A 92 -2.36 3.95 15.11
C MET A 92 -1.55 3.36 16.27
N GLU A 93 -1.44 2.03 16.35
CA GLU A 93 -0.57 1.35 17.31
C GLU A 93 0.92 1.61 17.02
N GLU A 94 1.32 1.57 15.76
CA GLU A 94 2.70 1.84 15.31
C GLU A 94 3.09 3.33 15.38
N ASN A 95 2.09 4.23 15.37
CA ASN A 95 2.29 5.67 15.32
C ASN A 95 1.63 6.35 16.53
N PRO A 96 2.21 6.21 17.74
CA PRO A 96 1.66 6.83 18.94
C PRO A 96 1.63 8.35 18.79
N GLY A 97 0.45 8.93 19.04
CA GLY A 97 0.18 10.35 18.82
C GLY A 97 -0.51 10.66 17.49
N VAL A 98 -0.82 9.68 16.65
CA VAL A 98 -1.71 9.87 15.50
C VAL A 98 -3.12 9.35 15.81
N LEU A 99 -4.13 10.17 15.54
CA LEU A 99 -5.54 9.81 15.62
C LEU A 99 -6.16 9.86 14.23
N LEU A 100 -6.63 8.73 13.74
CA LEU A 100 -7.35 8.67 12.47
C LEU A 100 -8.85 8.83 12.71
N VAL A 101 -9.51 9.70 11.94
CA VAL A 101 -10.96 9.91 12.01
C VAL A 101 -11.58 9.66 10.65
N THR A 102 -12.40 8.62 10.53
CA THR A 102 -13.04 8.26 9.27
C THR A 102 -14.32 9.06 9.05
N ARG A 103 -14.59 9.40 7.79
CA ARG A 103 -15.81 10.07 7.34
C ARG A 103 -16.31 9.42 6.07
N VAL A 104 -17.53 8.89 6.12
CA VAL A 104 -18.15 8.28 4.96
C VAL A 104 -18.76 9.35 4.06
N LYS A 105 -18.43 9.31 2.78
CA LYS A 105 -19.02 10.12 1.71
C LYS A 105 -19.70 9.21 0.71
N ALA A 106 -20.83 9.63 0.16
CA ALA A 106 -21.51 8.86 -0.88
C ALA A 106 -20.56 8.57 -2.06
N ALA A 107 -20.66 7.36 -2.63
CA ALA A 107 -19.83 6.95 -3.77
C ALA A 107 -20.13 7.76 -5.06
N SER A 108 -21.29 8.42 -5.12
CA SER A 108 -21.69 9.30 -6.21
C SER A 108 -22.49 10.49 -5.67
N GLY A 109 -22.37 11.64 -6.33
CA GLY A 109 -23.04 12.89 -5.98
C GLY A 109 -22.37 14.10 -6.64
N PRO A 110 -23.01 15.28 -6.66
CA PRO A 110 -22.48 16.48 -7.34
C PRO A 110 -21.23 17.11 -6.69
N GLY A 111 -20.72 16.57 -5.58
CA GLY A 111 -19.56 17.10 -4.86
C GLY A 111 -19.81 17.22 -3.38
#